data_AF-A0A962A6A8-F1
#
_entry.id   AF-A0A962A6A8-F1
#
_cell.length_a   1.000
_cell.length_b   1.000
_cell.length_c   1.000
_cell.angle_alpha   90.00
_cell.angle_beta   90.00
_cell.angle_gamma   90.00
#
_symmetry.space_group_name_H-M   'P 1'
#
loop_
_entity.id
_entity.type
_entity.pdbx_description
1 polymer ?
#
loop_
_entity_poly.entity_id
_entity_poly.type
_entity_poly.pdbx_seq_one_letter_code
_entity_poly.pdbx_strand_id
1 'polypeptide(L)'
;MATIEKRELSGGAQSYRARVRIKGHPQQIATFERLTDARRWVQQTEAAIREGRYFKTSQARKFTLSDAIERYRTEVLIHKKASNVNVENYLAYWEKEIGAYALADLTPSLIVTARNKLAGSKGRQGSVRLRYNV
;
A
#
# COMPACT_ATOMS: atom_id res chain seq x y z
N MET A 1 12.99 2.95 12.94
CA MET A 1 13.35 2.96 14.36
C MET A 1 12.24 2.29 15.14
N ALA A 2 12.59 1.27 15.92
CA ALA A 2 11.67 0.60 16.83
C ALA A 2 11.90 1.07 18.27
N THR A 3 10.83 1.19 19.04
CA THR A 3 10.88 1.55 20.46
C THR A 3 10.02 0.59 21.29
N ILE A 4 10.46 0.26 22.50
CA ILE A 4 9.69 -0.55 23.46
C ILE A 4 9.56 0.26 24.74
N GLU A 5 8.33 0.59 25.11
CA GLU A 5 8.00 1.26 26.36
C GLU A 5 7.50 0.25 27.38
N LYS A 6 8.12 0.22 28.56
CA LYS A 6 7.58 -0.49 29.73
C LYS A 6 6.47 0.36 30.35
N ARG A 7 5.34 -0.28 30.69
CA ARG A 7 4.21 0.29 31.40
C ARG A 7 3.85 -0.59 32.58
N GLU A 8 3.59 0.02 33.72
CA GLU A 8 3.09 -0.67 34.90
C GLU A 8 1.58 -0.42 34.97
N LEU A 9 0.81 -1.50 35.06
CA LEU A 9 -0.65 -1.42 35.20
C LEU A 9 -1.01 -1.22 36.68
N SER A 10 -2.22 -0.74 36.92
CA SER A 10 -2.78 -0.46 38.25
C SER A 10 -2.85 -1.66 39.21
N GLY A 11 -2.46 -2.86 38.78
CA GLY A 11 -2.34 -4.07 39.60
C GLY A 11 -0.93 -4.63 39.75
N GLY A 12 0.13 -3.86 39.45
CA GLY A 12 1.53 -4.31 39.53
C GLY A 12 2.00 -5.18 38.36
N ALA A 13 1.09 -5.52 37.43
CA ALA A 13 1.43 -6.22 36.20
C ALA A 13 2.23 -5.30 35.25
N GLN A 14 3.21 -5.89 34.55
CA GLN A 14 4.04 -5.19 33.58
C GLN A 14 3.53 -5.42 32.15
N SER A 15 3.56 -4.36 31.35
CA SER A 15 3.23 -4.37 29.94
C SER A 15 4.35 -3.71 29.15
N TYR A 16 4.57 -4.20 27.94
CA TYR A 16 5.59 -3.72 27.01
C TYR A 16 4.91 -3.32 25.71
N ARG A 17 4.86 -2.01 25.45
CA ARG A 17 4.33 -1.47 24.21
C ARG A 17 5.46 -1.28 23.21
N ALA A 18 5.47 -2.10 22.17
CA ALA A 18 6.39 -1.98 21.05
C ALA A 18 5.80 -1.08 19.96
N ARG A 19 6.64 -0.24 19.36
CA ARG A 19 6.31 0.57 18.18
C ARG A 19 7.39 0.38 17.13
N VAL A 20 6.99 0.16 15.87
CA VAL A 20 7.88 0.05 14.72
C VAL A 20 7.55 1.14 13.72
N ARG A 21 8.53 2.00 13.42
CA ARG A 21 8.41 3.07 12.42
C ARG A 21 9.47 2.91 11.34
N ILE A 22 9.02 2.65 10.11
CA ILE A 22 9.86 2.56 8.91
C ILE A 22 9.35 3.59 7.90
N LYS A 23 10.27 4.30 7.22
CA LYS A 23 9.91 5.32 6.22
C LYS A 23 9.10 4.67 5.11
N GLY A 24 7.98 5.29 4.73
CA GLY A 24 7.10 4.78 3.66
C GLY A 24 6.10 3.71 4.10
N HIS A 25 6.05 3.35 5.39
CA HIS A 25 5.06 2.41 5.94
C HIS A 25 4.31 3.03 7.12
N PRO A 26 3.03 2.71 7.34
CA PRO A 26 2.31 3.19 8.51
C PRO A 26 2.89 2.54 9.77
N GLN A 27 2.88 3.30 10.86
CA GLN A 27 3.42 2.89 12.14
C GLN A 27 2.69 1.67 12.69
N GLN A 28 3.44 0.68 13.16
CA GLN A 28 2.89 -0.52 13.79
C GLN A 28 3.08 -0.46 15.29
N ILE A 29 2.06 -0.87 16.03
CA ILE A 29 2.05 -0.84 17.49
C ILE A 29 1.48 -2.17 17.99
N ALA A 30 2.16 -2.78 18.94
CA ALA A 30 1.65 -3.95 19.65
C ALA A 30 2.04 -3.89 21.12
N THR A 31 1.25 -4.54 21.96
CA THR A 31 1.44 -4.57 23.41
C THR A 31 1.60 -6.02 23.85
N PHE A 32 2.58 -6.29 24.71
CA PHE A 32 2.94 -7.62 25.20
C PHE A 32 3.09 -7.61 26.71
N GLU A 33 2.95 -8.77 27.34
CA GLU A 33 3.22 -8.94 28.78
C GLU A 33 4.70 -9.18 29.05
N ARG A 34 5.44 -9.71 28.08
CA ARG A 34 6.87 -10.05 28.19
C ARG A 34 7.72 -9.19 27.26
N LEU A 35 8.85 -8.69 27.79
CA LEU A 35 9.82 -7.91 27.02
C LEU A 35 10.42 -8.71 25.86
N THR A 36 10.64 -10.01 26.05
CA THR A 36 11.19 -10.91 25.03
C THR A 36 10.27 -11.04 23.83
N ASP A 37 8.96 -11.14 24.06
CA ASP A 37 7.96 -11.25 23.01
C ASP A 37 7.84 -9.94 22.24
N ALA A 38 7.88 -8.81 22.95
CA ALA A 38 7.95 -7.49 22.33
C ALA A 38 9.19 -7.34 21.43
N ARG A 39 10.38 -7.75 21.90
CA ARG A 39 11.61 -7.70 21.10
C ARG A 39 11.55 -8.60 19.86
N ARG A 40 11.07 -9.84 20.02
CA ARG A 40 10.91 -10.78 18.91
C ARG A 40 9.93 -10.23 17.87
N TRP A 41 8.80 -9.71 18.32
CA TRP A 41 7.80 -9.11 17.43
C TRP A 41 8.34 -7.91 16.68
N VAL A 42 9.10 -7.03 17.33
CA VAL A 42 9.77 -5.89 16.68
C VAL A 42 10.69 -6.37 15.56
N GLN A 43 11.55 -7.35 15.83
CA GLN A 43 12.50 -7.88 14.85
C GLN A 43 11.78 -8.52 13.66
N GLN A 44 10.79 -9.36 13.92
CA GLN A 44 10.00 -10.02 12.87
C GLN A 44 9.22 -9.01 12.03
N THR A 45 8.63 -8.00 12.67
CA THR A 45 7.85 -6.96 11.99
C THR A 45 8.75 -6.07 11.14
N GLU A 46 9.90 -5.64 11.64
CA GLU A 46 10.86 -4.87 10.85
C GLU A 46 11.37 -5.68 9.64
N ALA A 47 11.72 -6.95 9.84
CA ALA A 47 12.16 -7.83 8.76
C ALA A 47 11.06 -8.01 7.71
N ALA A 48 9.83 -8.32 8.13
CA ALA A 48 8.69 -8.47 7.22
C ALA A 48 8.37 -7.18 6.45
N ILE A 49 8.51 -6.00 7.07
CA ILE A 49 8.30 -4.72 6.38
C ILE A 49 9.41 -4.46 5.37
N ARG A 50 10.69 -4.65 5.76
CA ARG A 50 11.84 -4.48 4.85
C ARG A 50 11.79 -5.42 3.66
N GLU A 51 11.36 -6.66 3.86
CA GLU A 51 11.20 -7.67 2.81
C GLU A 51 9.91 -7.48 1.98
N GLY A 52 9.11 -6.45 2.29
CA GLY A 52 7.87 -6.17 1.58
C GLY A 52 6.78 -7.23 1.78
N ARG A 53 6.93 -8.12 2.77
CA ARG A 53 5.98 -9.19 3.08
C ARG A 53 4.88 -8.74 4.05
N TYR A 54 5.10 -7.67 4.81
CA TYR A 54 4.20 -7.26 5.90
C TYR A 54 2.81 -6.78 5.44
N PHE A 55 2.73 -6.00 4.37
CA PHE A 55 1.45 -5.53 3.81
C PHE A 55 0.77 -6.53 2.89
N LYS A 56 1.54 -7.51 2.39
CA LYS A 56 1.06 -8.46 1.40
C LYS A 56 0.12 -9.52 2.00
N THR A 57 -0.08 -9.60 3.31
CA THR A 57 -0.48 -10.90 3.91
C THR A 57 -1.97 -11.16 4.12
N SER A 58 -2.93 -10.29 3.79
CA SER A 58 -4.34 -10.75 3.84
C SER A 58 -5.32 -10.00 2.95
N GLN A 59 -5.43 -8.68 3.05
CA GLN A 59 -6.50 -7.95 2.37
C GLN A 59 -6.09 -7.53 0.95
N ALA A 60 -4.86 -7.08 0.77
CA ALA A 60 -4.32 -6.70 -0.54
C ALA A 60 -4.09 -7.88 -1.50
N ARG A 61 -4.06 -9.13 -0.99
CA ARG A 61 -4.07 -10.36 -1.81
C ARG A 61 -5.46 -10.77 -2.27
N LYS A 62 -6.50 -10.38 -1.52
CA LYS A 62 -7.89 -10.77 -1.80
C LYS A 62 -8.54 -9.92 -2.88
N PHE A 63 -8.10 -8.67 -2.99
CA PHE A 63 -8.69 -7.71 -3.91
C PHE A 63 -7.71 -7.36 -5.02
N THR A 64 -8.24 -7.32 -6.22
CA THR A 64 -7.59 -6.85 -7.44
C THR A 64 -7.74 -5.35 -7.58
N LEU A 65 -7.00 -4.75 -8.52
CA LEU A 65 -7.22 -3.36 -8.88
C LEU A 65 -8.63 -3.15 -9.47
N SER A 66 -9.16 -4.13 -10.22
CA SER A 66 -10.55 -4.09 -10.71
C SER A 66 -11.55 -3.96 -9.56
N ASP A 67 -11.39 -4.75 -8.49
CA ASP A 67 -12.27 -4.67 -7.32
C ASP A 67 -12.21 -3.29 -6.66
N ALA A 68 -11.02 -2.68 -6.59
CA ALA A 68 -10.84 -1.34 -6.04
C ALA A 68 -11.47 -0.25 -6.93
N ILE A 69 -11.37 -0.40 -8.26
CA ILE A 69 -12.00 0.50 -9.23
C ILE A 69 -13.52 0.41 -9.13
N GLU A 70 -14.07 -0.80 -9.06
CA GLU A 70 -15.51 -1.00 -8.93
C GLU A 70 -16.06 -0.41 -7.63
N ARG A 71 -15.31 -0.58 -6.53
CA ARG A 71 -15.62 0.08 -5.26
C ARG A 71 -15.59 1.60 -5.38
N TYR A 72 -14.62 2.16 -6.12
CA TYR A 72 -14.56 3.60 -6.36
C TYR A 72 -15.75 4.10 -7.21
N ARG A 73 -16.18 3.32 -8.21
CA ARG A 73 -17.38 3.62 -9.00
C ARG A 73 -18.60 3.72 -8.10
N THR A 74 -18.85 2.69 -7.30
CA THR A 74 -20.05 2.53 -6.48
C THR A 74 -20.09 3.43 -5.24
N GLU A 75 -18.96 3.74 -4.61
CA GLU A 75 -18.93 4.55 -3.37
C GLU A 75 -18.68 6.05 -3.65
N VAL A 76 -17.98 6.40 -4.73
CA VAL A 76 -17.51 7.79 -4.95
C VAL A 76 -18.02 8.37 -6.25
N LEU A 77 -17.89 7.63 -7.36
CA LEU A 77 -18.20 8.17 -8.69
C LEU A 77 -19.70 8.44 -8.83
N ILE A 78 -20.57 7.63 -8.22
CA ILE A 78 -22.03 7.85 -8.22
C ILE A 78 -22.45 9.23 -7.67
N HIS A 79 -21.65 9.82 -6.79
CA HIS A 79 -21.93 11.12 -6.16
C HIS A 79 -21.28 12.30 -6.89
N LYS A 80 -20.51 12.04 -7.96
CA LYS A 80 -19.85 13.09 -8.75
C LYS A 80 -20.66 13.41 -10.01
N LYS A 81 -20.70 14.69 -10.40
CA LYS A 81 -21.41 15.16 -11.62
C LYS A 81 -20.96 14.40 -12.87
N ALA A 82 -21.90 14.25 -13.82
CA ALA A 82 -21.76 13.57 -15.11
C ALA A 82 -20.66 14.11 -16.05
N SER A 83 -19.96 15.20 -15.71
CA SER A 83 -18.81 15.72 -16.48
C SER A 83 -17.53 14.88 -16.35
N ASN A 84 -17.61 13.70 -15.72
CA ASN A 84 -16.49 12.81 -15.43
C ASN A 84 -16.31 11.68 -16.47
N VAL A 85 -16.83 11.82 -17.70
CA VAL A 85 -16.61 10.85 -18.80
C VAL A 85 -15.11 10.51 -18.96
N ASN A 86 -14.23 11.49 -18.76
CA ASN A 86 -12.79 11.28 -18.78
C ASN A 86 -12.29 10.38 -17.64
N VAL A 87 -12.86 10.50 -16.43
CA VAL A 87 -12.51 9.64 -15.29
C VAL A 87 -12.90 8.20 -15.59
N GLU A 88 -14.10 7.97 -16.12
CA GLU A 88 -14.55 6.62 -16.47
C GLU A 88 -13.66 5.98 -17.54
N ASN A 89 -13.28 6.74 -18.56
CA ASN A 89 -12.34 6.29 -19.59
C ASN A 89 -10.97 5.93 -19.02
N TYR A 90 -10.46 6.71 -18.05
CA TYR A 90 -9.19 6.38 -17.39
C TYR A 90 -9.33 5.13 -16.51
N LEU A 91 -10.42 5.00 -15.73
CA LEU A 91 -10.67 3.82 -14.91
C LEU A 91 -10.77 2.56 -15.77
N ALA A 92 -11.51 2.61 -16.88
CA ALA A 92 -11.60 1.51 -17.84
C ALA A 92 -10.24 1.13 -18.45
N TYR A 93 -9.38 2.11 -18.73
CA TYR A 93 -8.01 1.85 -19.19
C TYR A 93 -7.18 1.12 -18.13
N TRP A 94 -7.19 1.61 -16.88
CA TRP A 94 -6.42 1.01 -15.78
C TRP A 94 -6.91 -0.39 -15.46
N GLU A 95 -8.22 -0.60 -15.47
CA GLU A 95 -8.86 -1.90 -15.33
C GLU A 95 -8.41 -2.87 -16.44
N LYS A 96 -8.37 -2.42 -17.69
CA LYS A 96 -7.89 -3.24 -18.82
C LYS A 96 -6.41 -3.60 -18.72
N GLU A 97 -5.54 -2.66 -18.36
CA GLU A 97 -4.09 -2.87 -18.39
C GLU A 97 -3.55 -3.64 -17.18
N ILE A 98 -4.01 -3.29 -15.99
CA ILE A 98 -3.48 -3.83 -14.73
C ILE A 98 -4.58 -4.20 -13.72
N GLY A 99 -5.84 -4.26 -14.14
CA GLY A 99 -6.99 -4.58 -13.28
C GLY A 99 -6.90 -5.96 -12.63
N ALA A 100 -6.40 -6.96 -13.37
CA ALA A 100 -6.28 -8.34 -12.89
C ALA A 100 -5.21 -8.55 -11.82
N TYR A 101 -4.32 -7.58 -11.59
CA TYR A 101 -3.30 -7.69 -10.54
C TYR A 101 -3.93 -7.51 -9.17
N ALA A 102 -3.55 -8.37 -8.22
CA ALA A 102 -3.82 -8.14 -6.81
C ALA A 102 -3.19 -6.83 -6.36
N LEU A 103 -3.87 -6.08 -5.48
CA LEU A 103 -3.33 -4.82 -4.95
C LEU A 103 -1.95 -5.01 -4.27
N ALA A 104 -1.71 -6.20 -3.71
CA ALA A 104 -0.43 -6.58 -3.10
C ALA A 104 0.74 -6.69 -4.09
N ASP A 105 0.44 -6.89 -5.37
CA ASP A 105 1.41 -7.10 -6.45
C ASP A 105 1.57 -5.86 -7.34
N LEU A 106 0.80 -4.80 -7.09
CA LEU A 106 1.00 -3.51 -7.73
C LEU A 106 2.32 -2.89 -7.28
N THR A 107 3.27 -2.86 -8.20
CA THR A 107 4.58 -2.24 -8.00
C THR A 107 4.66 -0.87 -8.69
N PRO A 108 5.52 0.04 -8.22
CA PRO A 108 5.73 1.33 -8.89
C PRO A 108 6.12 1.17 -10.38
N SER A 109 6.93 0.16 -10.71
CA SER A 109 7.34 -0.12 -12.09
C SER A 109 6.15 -0.52 -12.98
N LEU A 110 5.23 -1.34 -12.47
CA LEU A 110 4.01 -1.72 -13.19
C LEU A 110 3.12 -0.50 -13.46
N ILE A 111 2.91 0.34 -12.45
CA ILE A 111 2.11 1.58 -12.56
C ILE A 111 2.75 2.54 -13.56
N VAL A 112 4.07 2.76 -13.48
CA VAL A 112 4.79 3.63 -14.42
C VAL A 112 4.69 3.11 -15.84
N THR A 113 4.80 1.80 -16.04
CA THR A 113 4.69 1.18 -17.36
C THR A 113 3.30 1.39 -17.96
N ALA A 114 2.23 1.08 -17.21
CA ALA A 114 0.86 1.30 -17.64
C ALA A 114 0.60 2.80 -17.91
N ARG A 115 1.04 3.70 -17.03
CA ARG A 115 0.92 5.15 -17.26
C ARG A 115 1.64 5.60 -18.53
N ASN A 116 2.86 5.10 -18.78
CA ASN A 116 3.62 5.48 -19.97
C ASN A 116 2.95 5.00 -21.25
N LYS A 117 2.31 3.82 -21.24
CA LYS A 117 1.48 3.36 -22.36
C LYS A 117 0.27 4.29 -22.60
N LEU A 118 -0.39 4.74 -21.53
CA LEU A 118 -1.50 5.69 -21.61
C LEU A 118 -1.08 7.05 -22.17
N ALA A 119 0.10 7.52 -21.79
CA ALA A 119 0.65 8.78 -22.28
C ALA A 119 1.16 8.65 -23.73
N GLY A 120 1.76 7.51 -24.08
CA GLY A 120 2.33 7.23 -25.39
C GLY A 120 1.29 6.90 -26.48
N SER A 121 0.05 6.60 -26.11
CA SER A 121 -1.05 6.42 -27.07
C SER A 121 -1.59 7.75 -27.62
N LYS A 122 -1.17 8.91 -27.06
CA LYS A 122 -1.37 10.20 -27.70
C LYS A 122 -0.30 10.38 -28.79
N GLY A 123 -0.76 10.42 -30.04
CA GLY A 123 0.08 10.46 -31.23
C GLY A 123 1.18 11.53 -31.22
N ARG A 124 2.31 11.16 -31.83
CA ARG A 124 3.29 12.02 -32.51
C ARG A 124 3.61 13.36 -31.81
N GLN A 125 4.31 13.34 -30.68
CA GLN A 125 5.34 14.35 -30.36
C GLN A 125 6.18 13.98 -29.14
N GLY A 126 7.50 14.06 -29.30
CA GLY A 126 8.43 14.39 -28.21
C GLY A 126 8.85 13.24 -27.30
N SER A 127 9.94 12.58 -27.68
CA SER A 127 10.79 11.76 -26.81
C SER A 127 11.08 12.43 -25.46
N VAL A 128 10.70 11.79 -24.35
CA VAL A 128 11.27 12.09 -23.03
C VAL A 128 11.74 10.79 -22.38
N ARG A 129 13.06 10.58 -22.45
CA ARG A 129 13.80 9.63 -21.61
C ARG A 129 13.68 10.09 -20.16
N LEU A 130 12.94 9.36 -19.33
CA LEU A 130 13.05 9.50 -17.88
C LEU A 130 14.15 8.56 -17.39
N ARG A 131 15.32 9.15 -17.12
CA ARG A 131 16.40 8.50 -16.36
C ARG A 131 15.92 8.30 -14.92
N TYR A 132 15.95 7.07 -14.43
CA TYR A 132 15.91 6.79 -13.00
C TYR A 132 17.33 6.95 -12.47
N ASN A 133 17.57 7.96 -11.63
CA ASN A 133 18.77 8.00 -10.79
C ASN A 133 18.54 7.08 -9.59
N VAL A 134 19.52 6.20 -9.36
CA VAL A 134 19.70 5.39 -8.15
C VAL A 134 20.25 6.28 -7.04
#